data_AF-A0A510Y1I0-F1
#
_entry.id   AF-A0A510Y1I0-F1
#
_cell.length_a   1.000
_cell.length_b   1.000
_cell.length_c   1.000
_cell.angle_alpha   90.00
_cell.angle_beta   90.00
_cell.angle_gamma   90.00
#
_symmetry.space_group_name_H-M   'P 1'
#
loop_
_entity.id
_entity.type
_entity.pdbx_description
1 polymer ?
#
loop_
_entity_poly.entity_id
_entity_poly.type
_entity_poly.pdbx_seq_one_letter_code
_entity_poly.pdbx_strand_id
1 'polypeptide(L)'
;MNNSKRIEILEEKVDKAEAVIVDAKELIQDIKEEEVKRQLYAEGKVSKKSIGLRELYEPSNNEKRNQAIKKAKEIQSRGFIGIIPKEVQYIVDEEKRTVVALIRVEETKHIIARGIAKTDPNDVFNADIGKAIALKRAKDLEVDDDLLFAPNPDEAEVGDVVQLNLKYTTNKKRVTLTERLPKKDNVYGTGKAFLTTVNNGYVNESQFTILNDSHKGAE
;
A
#
# COMPACT_ATOMS: atom_id res chain seq x y z
N MET A 1 28.88 33.61 -50.48
CA MET A 1 28.84 33.65 -48.99
C MET A 1 30.22 34.04 -48.51
N ASN A 2 30.38 35.17 -47.81
CA ASN A 2 31.71 35.63 -47.38
C ASN A 2 32.25 34.71 -46.28
N ASN A 3 33.57 34.49 -46.22
CA ASN A 3 34.20 33.47 -45.35
C ASN A 3 33.81 33.62 -43.87
N SER A 4 33.60 34.85 -43.40
CA SER A 4 33.12 35.14 -42.05
C SER A 4 31.74 34.54 -41.74
N LYS A 5 30.77 34.59 -42.68
CA LYS A 5 29.46 33.94 -42.49
C LYS A 5 29.52 32.41 -42.54
N ARG A 6 30.54 31.84 -43.20
CA ARG A 6 30.76 30.38 -43.20
C ARG A 6 31.33 29.90 -41.87
N ILE A 7 32.23 30.68 -41.28
CA ILE A 7 32.84 30.37 -39.98
C ILE A 7 31.79 30.41 -38.88
N GLU A 8 30.96 31.45 -38.84
CA GLU A 8 29.87 31.58 -37.85
C GLU A 8 28.87 30.41 -37.89
N ILE A 9 28.48 29.96 -39.09
CA ILE A 9 27.61 28.78 -39.26
C ILE A 9 28.32 27.48 -38.81
N LEU A 10 29.64 27.39 -38.98
CA LEU A 10 30.41 26.22 -38.54
C LEU A 10 30.56 26.21 -37.02
N GLU A 11 30.81 27.36 -36.39
CA GLU A 11 30.86 27.52 -34.93
C GLU A 11 29.53 27.13 -34.29
N GLU A 12 28.41 27.63 -34.81
CA GLU A 12 27.06 27.27 -34.31
C GLU A 12 26.78 25.75 -34.43
N LYS A 13 27.28 25.09 -35.47
CA LYS A 13 27.15 23.64 -35.64
C LYS A 13 28.05 22.86 -34.69
N VAL A 14 29.24 23.36 -34.40
CA VAL A 14 30.17 22.75 -33.44
C VAL A 14 29.57 22.85 -32.04
N ASP A 15 29.05 24.02 -31.63
CA ASP A 15 28.43 24.21 -30.31
C ASP A 15 27.24 23.26 -30.10
N LYS A 16 26.40 23.08 -31.13
CA LYS A 16 25.29 22.12 -31.08
C LYS A 16 25.77 20.67 -30.99
N ALA A 17 26.85 20.32 -31.69
CA ALA A 17 27.42 18.98 -31.63
C ALA A 17 28.05 18.71 -30.25
N GLU A 18 28.72 19.70 -29.67
CA GLU A 18 29.32 19.61 -28.33
C GLU A 18 28.25 19.44 -27.25
N ALA A 19 27.14 20.18 -27.33
CA ALA A 19 26.00 20.02 -26.43
C ALA A 19 25.44 18.59 -26.45
N VAL A 20 25.21 18.03 -27.64
CA VAL A 20 24.72 16.64 -27.79
C VAL A 20 25.73 15.62 -27.24
N ILE A 21 27.04 15.88 -27.37
CA ILE A 21 28.09 15.00 -26.83
C ILE A 21 28.10 15.04 -25.30
N VAL A 22 27.86 16.19 -24.69
CA VAL A 22 27.77 16.33 -23.22
C VAL A 22 26.56 15.55 -22.71
N ASP A 23 25.38 15.74 -23.29
CA ASP A 23 24.15 15.03 -22.90
C ASP A 23 24.32 13.51 -23.06
N ALA A 24 24.92 13.06 -24.16
CA ALA A 24 25.20 11.64 -24.38
C ALA A 24 26.18 11.04 -23.37
N LYS A 25 27.16 11.82 -22.88
CA LYS A 25 28.12 11.37 -21.86
C LYS A 25 27.45 11.20 -20.50
N GLU A 26 26.56 12.12 -20.12
CA GLU A 26 25.78 12.00 -18.88
C GLU A 26 24.89 10.75 -18.91
N LEU A 27 24.20 10.53 -20.02
CA LEU A 27 23.35 9.34 -20.19
C LEU A 27 24.15 8.02 -20.09
N ILE A 28 25.33 7.96 -20.71
CA ILE A 28 26.23 6.79 -20.63
C ILE A 28 26.72 6.55 -19.20
N GLN A 29 26.97 7.61 -18.44
CA GLN A 29 27.40 7.51 -17.04
C GLN A 29 26.28 6.92 -16.18
N ASP A 30 25.04 7.38 -16.36
CA ASP A 30 23.88 6.86 -15.63
C ASP A 30 23.64 5.37 -15.94
N ILE A 31 23.77 4.96 -17.21
CA ILE A 31 23.64 3.56 -17.63
C ILE A 31 24.69 2.68 -16.96
N LYS A 32 25.95 3.14 -16.89
CA LYS A 32 27.02 2.39 -16.23
C LYS A 32 26.77 2.23 -14.74
N GLU A 33 26.26 3.27 -14.08
CA GLU A 33 25.93 3.23 -12.65
C GLU A 33 24.77 2.27 -12.36
N GLU A 34 23.76 2.24 -13.22
CA GLU A 34 22.69 1.24 -13.20
C GLU A 34 23.21 -0.19 -13.36
N GLU A 35 24.10 -0.44 -14.32
CA GLU A 35 24.68 -1.78 -14.56
C GLU A 35 25.47 -2.29 -13.36
N VAL A 36 26.28 -1.43 -12.72
CA VAL A 36 27.03 -1.76 -11.51
C VAL A 36 26.08 -2.12 -10.37
N LYS A 37 24.99 -1.35 -10.17
CA LYS A 37 23.97 -1.66 -9.16
C LYS A 37 23.29 -3.00 -9.42
N ARG A 38 23.01 -3.35 -10.68
CA ARG A 38 22.44 -4.64 -11.08
C ARG A 38 23.39 -5.81 -10.80
N GLN A 39 24.68 -5.65 -11.09
CA GLN A 39 25.70 -6.67 -10.77
C GLN A 39 25.84 -6.90 -9.26
N LEU A 40 25.94 -5.83 -8.47
CA LEU A 40 26.02 -5.93 -7.01
C LEU A 40 24.79 -6.64 -6.41
N TYR A 41 23.60 -6.42 -6.98
CA TYR A 41 22.39 -7.14 -6.59
C TYR A 41 22.44 -8.63 -6.97
N ALA A 42 22.87 -8.96 -8.20
CA ALA A 42 23.01 -10.35 -8.65
C ALA A 42 24.02 -11.14 -7.81
N GLU A 43 25.07 -10.48 -7.32
CA GLU A 43 26.06 -11.03 -6.40
C GLU A 43 25.59 -11.07 -4.93
N GLY A 44 24.38 -10.61 -4.63
CA GLY A 44 23.81 -10.60 -3.28
C GLY A 44 24.46 -9.60 -2.31
N LYS A 45 25.29 -8.67 -2.80
CA LYS A 45 26.03 -7.70 -1.99
C LYS A 45 25.18 -6.52 -1.53
N VAL A 46 24.09 -6.23 -2.23
CA VAL A 46 23.14 -5.15 -1.93
C VAL A 46 21.70 -5.64 -2.05
N SER A 47 20.79 -5.10 -1.23
CA SER A 47 19.36 -5.41 -1.32
C SER A 47 18.68 -4.50 -2.35
N LYS A 48 17.58 -4.95 -2.98
CA LYS A 48 16.79 -4.12 -3.93
C LYS A 48 16.43 -2.75 -3.34
N LYS A 49 16.17 -2.68 -2.03
CA LYS A 49 15.83 -1.47 -1.29
C LYS A 49 16.98 -0.45 -1.21
N SER A 50 18.23 -0.90 -1.21
CA SER A 50 19.42 -0.05 -1.02
C SER A 50 19.91 0.67 -2.28
N ILE A 51 19.52 0.21 -3.47
CA ILE A 51 20.06 0.70 -4.76
C ILE A 51 19.14 1.67 -5.50
N GLY A 52 17.92 1.91 -5.01
CA GLY A 52 17.02 2.91 -5.59
C GLY A 52 16.61 2.67 -7.05
N LEU A 53 16.80 1.45 -7.59
CA LEU A 53 16.30 1.06 -8.90
C LEU A 53 14.78 0.90 -8.82
N ARG A 54 14.07 2.02 -8.93
CA ARG A 54 12.61 2.10 -8.85
C ARG A 54 11.91 1.31 -9.97
N GLU A 55 12.56 1.13 -11.12
CA GLU A 55 12.02 0.42 -12.30
C GLU A 55 12.10 -1.11 -12.22
N LEU A 56 12.95 -1.69 -11.34
CA LEU A 56 13.06 -3.15 -11.13
C LEU A 56 12.50 -3.61 -9.77
N TYR A 57 11.94 -2.67 -9.01
CA TYR A 57 11.34 -2.93 -7.71
C TYR A 57 9.86 -3.22 -7.90
N GLU A 58 9.50 -4.50 -7.94
CA GLU A 58 8.11 -4.89 -7.72
C GLU A 58 7.73 -4.50 -6.29
N PRO A 59 6.75 -3.59 -6.10
CA PRO A 59 6.37 -3.19 -4.76
C PRO A 59 5.85 -4.39 -3.99
N SER A 60 6.15 -4.43 -2.70
CA SER A 60 5.70 -5.49 -1.80
C SER A 60 4.17 -5.53 -1.76
N ASN A 61 3.59 -6.62 -1.30
CA ASN A 61 2.13 -6.66 -1.19
C ASN A 61 1.64 -5.63 -0.17
N ASN A 62 2.35 -5.43 0.96
CA ASN A 62 2.05 -4.35 1.90
C ASN A 62 2.07 -2.97 1.22
N GLU A 63 3.04 -2.67 0.35
CA GLU A 63 3.09 -1.38 -0.35
C GLU A 63 1.92 -1.18 -1.32
N LYS A 64 1.61 -2.19 -2.14
CA LYS A 64 0.43 -2.16 -3.04
C LYS A 64 -0.86 -2.01 -2.25
N ARG A 65 -0.98 -2.74 -1.14
CA ARG A 65 -2.14 -2.69 -0.25
C ARG A 65 -2.27 -1.32 0.43
N ASN A 66 -1.17 -0.72 0.88
CA ASN A 66 -1.15 0.62 1.45
C ASN A 66 -1.57 1.69 0.44
N GLN A 67 -1.22 1.55 -0.85
CA GLN A 67 -1.73 2.42 -1.90
C GLN A 67 -3.25 2.29 -2.07
N ALA A 68 -3.78 1.06 -2.04
CA ALA A 68 -5.22 0.81 -2.07
C ALA A 68 -5.94 1.43 -0.86
N ILE A 69 -5.39 1.28 0.35
CA ILE A 69 -5.91 1.90 1.58
C ILE A 69 -5.90 3.43 1.47
N LYS A 70 -4.82 4.03 0.96
CA LYS A 70 -4.74 5.49 0.75
C LYS A 70 -5.82 5.96 -0.22
N LYS A 71 -5.96 5.31 -1.38
CA LYS A 71 -7.03 5.60 -2.35
C LYS A 71 -8.42 5.44 -1.73
N ALA A 72 -8.61 4.40 -0.92
CA ALA A 72 -9.85 4.18 -0.20
C ALA A 72 -10.20 5.34 0.76
N LYS A 73 -9.21 5.86 1.50
CA LYS A 73 -9.38 7.03 2.37
C LYS A 73 -9.72 8.30 1.58
N GLU A 74 -9.08 8.50 0.43
CA GLU A 74 -9.39 9.62 -0.48
C GLU A 74 -10.81 9.55 -1.04
N ILE A 75 -11.31 8.35 -1.38
CA ILE A 75 -12.70 8.16 -1.82
C ILE A 75 -13.69 8.52 -0.71
N GLN A 76 -13.36 8.16 0.54
CA GLN A 76 -14.20 8.45 1.71
C GLN A 76 -14.23 9.94 2.05
N SER A 77 -13.12 10.67 1.87
CA SER A 77 -13.06 12.11 2.13
C SER A 77 -13.75 12.95 1.05
N ARG A 78 -13.99 12.39 -0.14
CA ARG A 78 -14.79 13.03 -1.18
C ARG A 78 -16.25 13.14 -0.75
N GLY A 79 -16.63 14.37 -0.41
CA GLY A 79 -18.01 14.75 -0.10
C GLY A 79 -18.99 14.54 -1.28
N PHE A 80 -20.22 14.98 -1.06
CA PHE A 80 -21.25 14.97 -2.09
C PHE A 80 -21.29 16.30 -2.84
N ILE A 81 -21.41 16.23 -4.16
CA ILE A 81 -21.69 17.40 -4.99
C ILE A 81 -23.22 17.50 -5.11
N GLY A 82 -23.80 18.60 -4.64
CA GLY A 82 -25.25 18.83 -4.72
C GLY A 82 -25.72 19.93 -3.78
N ILE A 83 -26.97 20.36 -3.98
CA ILE A 83 -27.61 21.42 -3.18
C ILE A 83 -28.01 20.90 -1.79
N ILE A 84 -28.38 19.62 -1.70
CA ILE A 84 -28.82 19.00 -0.45
C ILE A 84 -27.61 18.37 0.26
N PRO A 85 -27.30 18.79 1.50
CA PRO A 85 -26.20 18.23 2.26
C PRO A 85 -26.48 16.77 2.63
N LYS A 86 -25.45 15.93 2.49
CA LYS A 86 -25.53 14.48 2.65
C LYS A 86 -24.36 13.99 3.49
N GLU A 87 -24.66 13.10 4.42
CA GLU A 87 -23.67 12.42 5.24
C GLU A 87 -23.61 10.92 4.90
N VAL A 88 -22.45 10.31 5.17
CA VAL A 88 -22.26 8.86 5.08
C VAL A 88 -22.12 8.28 6.46
N GLN A 89 -22.96 7.31 6.81
CA GLN A 89 -22.79 6.48 7.99
C GLN A 89 -22.25 5.12 7.58
N TYR A 90 -21.17 4.68 8.23
CA TYR A 90 -20.60 3.35 8.05
C TYR A 90 -20.98 2.43 9.19
N ILE A 91 -21.40 1.22 8.85
CA ILE A 91 -21.59 0.11 9.79
C ILE A 91 -20.57 -0.96 9.42
N VAL A 92 -19.62 -1.21 10.32
CA VAL A 92 -18.53 -2.17 10.13
C VAL A 92 -18.77 -3.36 11.05
N ASP A 93 -18.96 -4.53 10.44
CA ASP A 93 -19.08 -5.81 11.15
C ASP A 93 -17.85 -6.66 10.78
N GLU A 94 -16.79 -6.56 11.59
CA GLU A 94 -15.53 -7.26 11.37
C GLU A 94 -15.69 -8.79 11.43
N GLU A 95 -16.59 -9.28 12.30
CA GLU A 95 -16.85 -10.71 12.44
C GLU A 95 -17.48 -11.30 11.19
N LYS A 96 -18.45 -10.59 10.60
CA LYS A 96 -19.08 -10.98 9.33
C LYS A 96 -18.33 -10.47 8.12
N ARG A 97 -17.17 -9.81 8.29
CA ARG A 97 -16.34 -9.25 7.22
C ARG A 97 -17.14 -8.37 6.27
N THR A 98 -18.05 -7.58 6.82
CA THR A 98 -19.05 -6.82 6.06
C THR A 98 -19.00 -5.35 6.45
N VAL A 99 -19.00 -4.47 5.45
CA VAL A 99 -19.12 -3.02 5.62
C VAL A 99 -20.35 -2.53 4.87
N VAL A 100 -21.19 -1.75 5.54
CA VAL A 100 -22.36 -1.11 4.95
C VAL A 100 -22.16 0.40 4.97
N ALA A 101 -22.35 1.05 3.82
CA ALA A 101 -22.41 2.50 3.71
C ALA A 101 -23.87 2.93 3.53
N LEU A 102 -24.35 3.81 4.41
CA LEU A 102 -25.67 4.41 4.33
C LEU A 102 -25.52 5.90 4.04
N ILE A 103 -26.11 6.35 2.93
CA ILE A 103 -26.13 7.76 2.57
C ILE A 103 -27.43 8.36 3.10
N ARG A 104 -27.31 9.41 3.90
CA ARG A 104 -28.44 10.10 4.51
C ARG A 104 -28.48 11.56 4.09
N VAL A 105 -29.68 12.11 4.01
CA VAL A 105 -29.87 13.57 3.97
C VAL A 105 -29.61 14.13 5.36
N GLU A 106 -28.76 15.14 5.49
CA GLU A 106 -28.32 15.64 6.80
C GLU A 106 -29.48 16.19 7.65
N GLU A 107 -30.42 16.90 7.03
CA GLU A 107 -31.55 17.55 7.71
C GLU A 107 -32.60 16.55 8.22
N THR A 108 -32.99 15.57 7.38
CA THR A 108 -34.09 14.65 7.67
C THR A 108 -33.63 13.31 8.22
N LYS A 109 -32.32 13.01 8.14
CA LYS A 109 -31.70 11.71 8.47
C LYS A 109 -32.27 10.52 7.70
N HIS A 110 -33.10 10.75 6.68
CA HIS A 110 -33.62 9.72 5.80
C HIS A 110 -32.50 9.08 4.97
N ILE A 111 -32.49 7.76 4.93
CA ILE A 111 -31.57 6.98 4.10
C ILE A 111 -32.05 7.04 2.67
N ILE A 112 -31.20 7.56 1.78
CA ILE A 112 -31.51 7.69 0.35
C ILE A 112 -30.80 6.64 -0.50
N ALA A 113 -29.69 6.08 0.00
CA ALA A 113 -28.97 5.03 -0.69
C ALA A 113 -28.19 4.15 0.28
N ARG A 114 -27.89 2.93 -0.16
CA ARG A 114 -27.18 1.92 0.62
C ARG A 114 -26.26 1.12 -0.29
N GLY A 115 -25.04 0.89 0.17
CA GLY A 115 -24.09 -0.01 -0.46
C GLY A 115 -23.50 -0.97 0.55
N ILE A 116 -23.12 -2.16 0.08
CA ILE A 116 -22.58 -3.24 0.92
C ILE A 116 -21.29 -3.73 0.28
N ALA A 117 -20.23 -3.84 1.07
CA ALA A 117 -19.01 -4.56 0.74
C ALA A 117 -18.88 -5.78 1.66
N LYS A 118 -18.48 -6.92 1.10
CA LYS A 118 -18.20 -8.14 1.85
C LYS A 118 -16.86 -8.67 1.39
N THR A 119 -15.94 -8.85 2.32
CA THR A 119 -14.58 -9.33 2.04
C THR A 119 -14.58 -10.85 1.94
N ASP A 120 -13.88 -11.39 0.94
CA ASP A 120 -13.72 -12.84 0.77
C ASP A 120 -13.14 -13.48 2.05
N PRO A 121 -13.60 -14.66 2.49
CA PRO A 121 -13.07 -15.31 3.70
C PRO A 121 -11.56 -15.56 3.70
N ASN A 122 -10.93 -15.68 2.53
CA ASN A 122 -9.49 -15.94 2.36
C ASN A 122 -8.66 -14.66 2.22
N ASP A 123 -9.29 -13.51 2.07
CA ASP A 123 -8.63 -12.20 2.02
C ASP A 123 -8.41 -11.68 3.46
N VAL A 124 -7.56 -10.69 3.65
CA VAL A 124 -7.40 -9.98 4.92
C VAL A 124 -8.42 -8.85 4.97
N PHE A 125 -9.15 -8.73 6.07
CA PHE A 125 -10.18 -7.71 6.20
C PHE A 125 -9.55 -6.32 6.41
N ASN A 126 -9.93 -5.35 5.56
CA ASN A 126 -9.59 -3.95 5.76
C ASN A 126 -10.85 -3.07 5.74
N ALA A 127 -11.12 -2.37 6.83
CA ALA A 127 -12.30 -1.54 7.00
C ALA A 127 -12.32 -0.37 6.01
N ASP A 128 -11.18 0.27 5.72
CA ASP A 128 -11.16 1.43 4.83
C ASP A 128 -11.40 1.04 3.37
N ILE A 129 -10.79 -0.08 2.91
CA ILE A 129 -11.10 -0.65 1.60
C ILE A 129 -12.60 -1.02 1.52
N GLY A 130 -13.11 -1.71 2.54
CA GLY A 130 -14.53 -2.07 2.62
C GLY A 130 -15.48 -0.87 2.60
N LYS A 131 -15.15 0.20 3.34
CA LYS A 131 -15.91 1.47 3.34
C LYS A 131 -15.93 2.12 1.96
N ALA A 132 -14.79 2.18 1.28
CA ALA A 132 -14.72 2.78 -0.06
C ALA A 132 -15.54 1.99 -1.10
N ILE A 133 -15.45 0.65 -1.09
CA ILE A 133 -16.25 -0.21 -1.96
C ILE A 133 -17.74 -0.05 -1.66
N ALA A 134 -18.12 -0.07 -0.38
CA ALA A 134 -19.50 0.11 0.03
C ALA A 134 -20.04 1.51 -0.36
N LEU A 135 -19.23 2.56 -0.22
CA LEU A 135 -19.60 3.92 -0.62
C LEU A 135 -19.79 4.04 -2.14
N LYS A 136 -18.88 3.47 -2.94
CA LYS A 136 -19.03 3.47 -4.41
C LYS A 136 -20.30 2.76 -4.84
N ARG A 137 -20.59 1.58 -4.27
CA ARG A 137 -21.85 0.86 -4.50
C ARG A 137 -23.08 1.66 -4.06
N ALA A 138 -23.00 2.39 -2.93
CA ALA A 138 -24.09 3.25 -2.48
C ALA A 138 -24.33 4.44 -3.43
N LYS A 139 -23.26 4.97 -4.05
CA LYS A 139 -23.33 6.04 -5.04
C LYS A 139 -23.64 5.55 -6.47
N ASP A 140 -23.82 4.24 -6.66
CA ASP A 140 -23.97 3.59 -7.97
C ASP A 140 -22.79 3.90 -8.93
N LEU A 141 -21.58 3.91 -8.39
CA LEU A 141 -20.34 4.11 -9.13
C LEU A 141 -19.58 2.81 -9.30
N GLU A 142 -18.88 2.67 -10.43
CA GLU A 142 -17.98 1.57 -10.69
C GLU A 142 -16.87 1.50 -9.62
N VAL A 143 -16.64 0.29 -9.10
CA VAL A 143 -15.61 0.01 -8.09
C VAL A 143 -14.27 -0.21 -8.80
N ASP A 144 -13.21 0.45 -8.33
CA ASP A 144 -11.90 0.32 -8.96
C ASP A 144 -11.30 -1.07 -8.70
N ASP A 145 -10.68 -1.65 -9.74
CA ASP A 145 -9.96 -2.92 -9.65
C ASP A 145 -8.87 -2.91 -8.58
N ASP A 146 -8.17 -1.78 -8.40
CA ASP A 146 -7.15 -1.62 -7.34
C ASP A 146 -7.69 -1.85 -5.92
N LEU A 147 -9.00 -1.67 -5.71
CA LEU A 147 -9.66 -1.92 -4.42
C LEU A 147 -10.22 -3.34 -4.33
N LEU A 148 -10.71 -3.89 -5.44
CA LEU A 148 -11.27 -5.24 -5.50
C LEU A 148 -10.20 -6.33 -5.44
N PHE A 149 -9.03 -6.06 -6.03
CA PHE A 149 -7.93 -7.00 -6.17
C PHE A 149 -6.69 -6.56 -5.40
N ALA A 150 -6.86 -5.73 -4.36
CA ALA A 150 -5.78 -5.37 -3.45
C ALA A 150 -5.16 -6.65 -2.85
N PRO A 151 -3.83 -6.86 -2.96
CA PRO A 151 -3.22 -8.09 -2.49
C PRO A 151 -3.29 -8.22 -0.97
N ASN A 152 -3.24 -9.46 -0.47
CA ASN A 152 -3.05 -9.73 0.95
C ASN A 152 -1.66 -9.25 1.41
N PRO A 153 -1.53 -8.69 2.63
CA PRO A 153 -0.24 -8.28 3.16
C PRO A 153 0.74 -9.45 3.19
N ASP A 154 1.99 -9.20 2.79
CA ASP A 154 3.08 -10.18 2.81
C ASP A 154 3.81 -10.22 4.16
N GLU A 155 3.74 -9.13 4.93
CA GLU A 155 4.36 -9.02 6.24
C GLU A 155 3.39 -8.43 7.26
N ALA A 156 3.53 -8.85 8.52
CA ALA A 156 2.71 -8.31 9.60
C ALA A 156 3.22 -6.95 10.09
N GLU A 157 2.30 -6.08 10.49
CA GLU A 157 2.58 -4.75 11.03
C GLU A 157 1.95 -4.56 12.41
N VAL A 158 2.48 -3.61 13.18
CA VAL A 158 1.89 -3.24 14.47
C VAL A 158 0.51 -2.66 14.23
N GLY A 159 -0.48 -3.11 14.99
CA GLY A 159 -1.89 -2.77 14.82
C GLY A 159 -2.71 -3.86 14.13
N ASP A 160 -2.07 -4.84 13.48
CA ASP A 160 -2.77 -5.96 12.86
C ASP A 160 -3.48 -6.83 13.90
N VAL A 161 -4.70 -7.25 13.59
CA VAL A 161 -5.43 -8.27 14.33
C VAL A 161 -5.12 -9.62 13.71
N VAL A 162 -4.59 -10.51 14.52
CA VAL A 162 -4.11 -11.82 14.10
C VAL A 162 -4.79 -12.94 14.88
N GLN A 163 -4.85 -14.12 14.27
CA GLN A 163 -5.29 -15.35 14.89
C GLN A 163 -4.08 -16.19 15.27
N LEU A 164 -3.92 -16.51 16.55
CA LEU A 164 -2.81 -17.33 17.02
C LEU A 164 -3.01 -18.82 16.65
N ASN A 165 -1.98 -19.41 16.05
CA ASN A 165 -1.89 -20.80 15.63
C ASN A 165 -0.93 -21.58 16.54
N LEU A 166 -1.23 -21.63 17.84
CA LEU A 166 -0.39 -22.31 18.82
C LEU A 166 -0.66 -23.82 18.83
N LYS A 167 0.38 -24.63 18.68
CA LYS A 167 0.30 -26.11 18.52
C LYS A 167 -0.47 -26.85 19.61
N TYR A 168 -0.64 -26.26 20.80
CA TYR A 168 -1.25 -26.90 21.97
C TYR A 168 -2.52 -26.21 22.46
N THR A 169 -3.10 -25.30 21.67
CA THR A 169 -4.29 -24.55 22.04
C THR A 169 -5.42 -24.88 21.08
N THR A 170 -6.53 -25.39 21.61
CA THR A 170 -7.76 -25.65 20.85
C THR A 170 -8.52 -24.37 20.52
N ASN A 171 -8.45 -23.36 21.39
CA ASN A 171 -9.11 -22.07 21.21
C ASN A 171 -8.18 -21.07 20.52
N LYS A 172 -8.25 -21.00 19.18
CA LYS A 172 -7.54 -19.96 18.42
C LYS A 172 -7.97 -18.57 18.90
N LYS A 173 -7.06 -17.85 19.56
CA LYS A 173 -7.33 -16.51 20.09
C LYS A 173 -7.07 -15.45 19.02
N ARG A 174 -7.96 -14.46 18.95
CA ARG A 174 -7.76 -13.23 18.20
C ARG A 174 -7.08 -12.20 19.10
N VAL A 175 -5.97 -11.64 18.63
CA VAL A 175 -5.14 -10.70 19.39
C VAL A 175 -4.65 -9.59 18.47
N THR A 176 -4.31 -8.43 19.01
CA THR A 176 -3.72 -7.33 18.23
C THR A 176 -2.21 -7.28 18.47
N LEU A 177 -1.43 -7.10 17.42
CA LEU A 177 0.01 -6.86 17.51
C LEU A 177 0.26 -5.45 18.03
N THR A 178 0.97 -5.31 19.15
CA THR A 178 1.11 -4.01 19.84
C THR A 178 2.50 -3.41 19.72
N GLU A 179 3.54 -4.23 19.69
CA GLU A 179 4.92 -3.76 19.64
C GLU A 179 5.78 -4.70 18.81
N ARG A 180 6.74 -4.14 18.09
CA ARG A 180 7.73 -4.90 17.33
C ARG A 180 8.96 -5.17 18.18
N LEU A 181 9.45 -6.41 18.19
CA LEU A 181 10.66 -6.82 18.93
C LEU A 181 11.80 -7.29 18.00
N PRO A 182 12.58 -6.39 17.37
CA PRO A 182 13.64 -6.78 16.45
C PRO A 182 14.71 -7.69 17.06
N LYS A 183 15.00 -7.52 18.36
CA LYS A 183 15.97 -8.36 19.09
C LYS A 183 15.56 -9.83 19.22
N LYS A 184 14.30 -10.15 18.91
CA LYS A 184 13.73 -11.50 18.98
C LYS A 184 13.39 -12.06 17.60
N ASP A 185 13.80 -11.38 16.55
CA ASP A 185 13.60 -11.85 15.18
C ASP A 185 14.39 -13.11 14.90
N ASN A 186 13.78 -13.99 14.11
CA ASN A 186 14.41 -15.21 13.62
C ASN A 186 14.98 -16.11 14.72
N VAL A 187 14.55 -15.93 15.97
CA VAL A 187 14.83 -16.89 17.04
C VAL A 187 14.15 -18.20 16.63
N TYR A 188 14.95 -19.17 16.17
CA TYR A 188 14.50 -20.42 15.52
C TYR A 188 13.90 -20.27 14.11
N GLY A 189 14.25 -19.22 13.35
CA GLY A 189 13.82 -19.07 11.95
C GLY A 189 12.34 -18.77 11.76
N THR A 190 11.70 -18.17 12.77
CA THR A 190 10.24 -18.03 12.86
C THR A 190 9.68 -16.71 12.34
N GLY A 191 10.51 -15.88 11.69
CA GLY A 191 10.14 -14.55 11.18
C GLY A 191 10.21 -13.44 12.24
N LYS A 192 9.51 -12.35 11.97
CA LYS A 192 9.43 -11.17 12.83
C LYS A 192 8.68 -11.45 14.13
N ALA A 193 9.15 -10.87 15.23
CA ALA A 193 8.57 -11.03 16.57
C ALA A 193 7.75 -9.81 17.03
N PHE A 194 6.61 -10.06 17.67
CA PHE A 194 5.69 -9.02 18.14
C PHE A 194 5.15 -9.29 19.54
N LEU A 195 4.92 -8.23 20.31
CA LEU A 195 4.04 -8.28 21.48
C LEU A 195 2.57 -8.27 21.06
N THR A 196 1.71 -8.72 21.96
CA THR A 196 0.26 -8.79 21.71
C THR A 196 -0.52 -8.26 22.89
N THR A 197 -1.80 -7.93 22.69
CA THR A 197 -2.69 -7.41 23.73
C THR A 197 -2.95 -8.34 24.93
N VAL A 198 -2.74 -9.65 24.79
CA VAL A 198 -3.18 -10.64 25.81
C VAL A 198 -2.10 -11.62 26.26
N ASN A 199 -0.93 -11.63 25.62
CA ASN A 199 0.13 -12.60 25.92
C ASN A 199 1.25 -11.92 26.72
N ASN A 200 1.69 -12.54 27.81
CA ASN A 200 2.84 -12.08 28.61
C ASN A 200 4.20 -12.36 27.92
N GLY A 201 4.19 -12.76 26.65
CA GLY A 201 5.35 -13.05 25.83
C GLY A 201 5.22 -12.44 24.44
N TYR A 202 5.99 -12.97 23.49
CA TYR A 202 5.96 -12.54 22.10
C TYR A 202 5.48 -13.65 21.18
N VAL A 203 4.99 -13.27 20.01
CA VAL A 203 4.59 -14.19 18.94
C VAL A 203 5.37 -13.86 17.68
N ASN A 204 5.68 -14.89 16.91
CA ASN A 204 6.42 -14.75 15.65
C ASN A 204 5.48 -14.97 14.46
N GLU A 205 5.81 -14.46 13.28
CA GLU A 205 4.97 -14.54 12.06
C GLU A 205 4.51 -15.96 11.73
N SER A 206 5.37 -16.97 11.94
CA SER A 206 5.00 -18.39 11.77
C SER A 206 3.91 -18.91 12.72
N GLN A 207 3.59 -18.18 13.79
CA GLN A 207 2.67 -18.58 14.86
C GLN A 207 1.30 -17.93 14.76
N PHE A 208 1.03 -17.13 13.73
CA PHE A 208 -0.25 -16.47 13.57
C PHE A 208 -0.65 -16.30 12.09
N THR A 209 -1.88 -15.87 11.88
CA THR A 209 -2.39 -15.48 10.56
C THR A 209 -3.07 -14.12 10.70
N ILE A 210 -2.78 -13.18 9.80
CA ILE A 210 -3.41 -11.86 9.79
C ILE A 210 -4.87 -12.03 9.39
N LEU A 211 -5.78 -11.49 10.21
CA LEU A 211 -7.21 -11.51 9.94
C LEU A 211 -7.72 -10.14 9.49
N ASN A 212 -7.19 -9.08 10.10
CA ASN A 212 -7.63 -7.72 9.87
C ASN A 212 -6.43 -6.76 9.99
N ASP A 213 -6.14 -6.02 8.93
CA ASP A 213 -5.05 -5.03 8.82
C ASP A 213 -5.57 -3.59 8.90
N SER A 214 -6.78 -3.40 9.44
CA SER A 214 -7.33 -2.08 9.74
C SER A 214 -6.57 -1.50 10.91
N HIS A 215 -5.48 -0.78 10.64
CA HIS A 215 -4.79 -0.03 11.67
C HIS A 215 -5.74 1.05 12.16
N LYS A 216 -6.20 0.88 13.41
CA LYS A 216 -6.86 1.97 14.12
C LYS A 216 -5.79 3.05 14.23
N GLY A 217 -5.89 4.08 13.39
CA GLY A 217 -5.04 5.25 13.52
C GLY A 217 -5.07 5.69 14.98
N ALA A 218 -3.92 6.10 15.52
CA ALA A 218 -3.93 6.89 16.74
C ALA A 218 -4.84 8.11 16.45
N GLU A 219 -6.06 8.07 16.97
CA GLU A 219 -6.87 9.27 17.16
C GLU A 219 -6.17 10.19 18.15
#